data_AF-A0A7V4J4E0-F1
#
_entry.id   AF-A0A7V4J4E0-F1
#
_cell.length_a   1.000
_cell.length_b   1.000
_cell.length_c   1.000
_cell.angle_alpha   90.00
_cell.angle_beta   90.00
_cell.angle_gamma   90.00
#
_symmetry.space_group_name_H-M   'P 1'
#
loop_
_entity.id
_entity.type
_entity.pdbx_description
1 polymer ?
#
loop_
_entity_poly.entity_id
_entity_poly.type
_entity_poly.pdbx_seq_one_letter_code
_entity_poly.pdbx_strand_id
1 'polypeptide(L)'
;MWGKSLCSYRHRCARLYILGAVLSSLACLLCEAVRPGGTTYPKSGWRCTMAGMPGQRRVTQLIICCVLVLTAYGVRLIGLGAESLWYDETVSAYLARQDVPAMIAHTARDIHPPGYYLLLHAWTRVAGSSEFALAFFSLVPGVLVVVLTGRVARRLVGPSAAVMALGFVAVSPFNVWYSQEV
;
A
#
# COMPACT_ATOMS: atom_id res chain seq x y z
N MET A 1 20.05 13.55 -40.60
CA MET A 1 19.02 12.84 -41.39
C MET A 1 18.86 11.44 -40.83
N TRP A 2 17.68 10.83 -40.94
CA TRP A 2 17.15 9.64 -40.21
C TRP A 2 16.54 9.97 -38.84
N GLY A 3 15.29 9.68 -38.49
CA GLY A 3 14.15 9.06 -39.18
C GLY A 3 12.90 9.27 -38.29
N LYS A 4 11.82 9.87 -38.81
CA LYS A 4 10.53 9.23 -39.12
C LYS A 4 10.01 8.19 -38.10
N SER A 5 8.92 8.60 -37.43
CA SER A 5 7.63 7.90 -37.25
C SER A 5 7.63 6.49 -36.63
N LEU A 6 6.83 6.32 -35.57
CA LEU A 6 5.56 5.58 -35.63
C LEU A 6 4.89 5.58 -34.25
N CYS A 7 4.01 6.57 -34.05
CA CYS A 7 2.98 6.56 -33.02
C CYS A 7 1.84 5.67 -33.53
N SER A 8 1.89 4.39 -33.21
CA SER A 8 0.75 3.48 -33.37
C SER A 8 0.97 2.28 -32.46
N TYR A 9 0.45 2.36 -31.22
CA TYR A 9 -0.05 1.20 -30.47
C TYR A 9 -0.88 1.70 -29.27
N ARG A 10 -1.97 2.38 -29.59
CA ARG A 10 -3.06 2.68 -28.67
C ARG A 10 -3.88 1.40 -28.54
N HIS A 11 -4.27 1.04 -27.31
CA HIS A 11 -5.09 -0.12 -26.92
C HIS A 11 -4.36 -1.44 -26.63
N ARG A 12 -3.69 -1.54 -25.47
CA ARG A 12 -3.62 -2.77 -24.62
C ARG A 12 -2.90 -2.63 -23.26
N CYS A 13 -2.91 -1.45 -22.61
CA CYS A 13 -2.11 -1.19 -21.40
C CYS A 13 -2.94 -0.88 -20.13
N ALA A 14 -4.08 -1.52 -19.91
CA ALA A 14 -4.86 -1.30 -18.68
C ALA A 14 -4.48 -2.26 -17.52
N ARG A 15 -3.77 -3.37 -17.77
CA ARG A 15 -3.45 -4.39 -16.74
C ARG A 15 -2.14 -4.19 -15.97
N LEU A 16 -1.27 -3.27 -16.39
CA LEU A 16 0.06 -3.05 -15.78
C LEU A 16 0.23 -1.67 -15.14
N TYR A 17 -0.76 -0.77 -15.26
CA TYR A 17 -0.62 0.61 -14.79
C TYR A 17 -0.93 0.80 -13.30
N ILE A 18 -1.77 -0.05 -12.69
CA ILE A 18 -2.16 0.10 -11.28
C ILE A 18 -1.06 -0.42 -10.33
N LEU A 19 -0.42 -1.56 -10.67
CA LEU A 19 0.73 -2.11 -9.93
C LEU A 19 1.94 -1.14 -9.92
N GLY A 20 2.22 -0.49 -11.05
CA GLY A 20 3.35 0.45 -11.17
C GLY A 20 3.16 1.76 -10.38
N ALA A 21 1.93 2.29 -10.33
CA ALA A 21 1.64 3.53 -9.61
C ALA A 21 1.72 3.37 -8.08
N VAL A 22 1.25 2.23 -7.55
CA VAL A 22 1.32 1.92 -6.11
C VAL A 22 2.77 1.69 -5.68
N LEU A 23 3.56 0.95 -6.46
CA LEU A 23 4.97 0.69 -6.16
C LEU A 23 5.83 1.98 -6.23
N SER A 24 5.58 2.85 -7.20
CA SER A 24 6.28 4.15 -7.32
C SER A 24 5.94 5.10 -6.16
N SER A 25 4.67 5.13 -5.74
CA SER A 25 4.21 5.94 -4.61
C SER A 25 4.75 5.40 -3.27
N LEU A 26 4.83 4.08 -3.11
CA LEU A 26 5.44 3.42 -1.95
C LEU A 26 6.95 3.67 -1.87
N ALA A 27 7.66 3.63 -3.00
CA ALA A 27 9.08 3.96 -3.06
C ALA A 27 9.32 5.44 -2.66
N CYS A 28 8.45 6.35 -3.10
CA CYS A 28 8.50 7.76 -2.72
C CYS A 28 8.21 7.98 -1.22
N LEU A 29 7.18 7.32 -0.68
CA LEU A 29 6.80 7.36 0.74
C LEU A 29 7.88 6.76 1.67
N LEU A 30 8.53 5.68 1.22
CA LEU A 30 9.69 5.09 1.90
C LEU A 30 10.90 6.03 1.86
N CYS A 31 11.15 6.72 0.75
CA CYS A 31 12.25 7.68 0.61
C CYS A 31 12.05 8.94 1.49
N GLU A 32 10.82 9.47 1.54
CA GLU A 32 10.48 10.65 2.32
C GLU A 32 10.40 10.37 3.83
N ALA A 33 10.22 9.11 4.23
CA ALA A 33 10.40 8.70 5.63
C ALA A 33 11.83 8.94 6.12
N VAL A 34 12.82 9.06 5.22
CA VAL A 34 14.25 9.11 5.55
C VAL A 34 14.87 10.51 5.55
N ARG A 35 14.11 11.58 5.28
CA ARG A 35 14.65 12.93 5.43
C ARG A 35 14.80 13.28 6.92
N PRO A 36 16.00 13.61 7.42
CA PRO A 36 16.14 14.14 8.77
C PRO A 36 15.50 15.53 8.85
N GLY A 37 14.78 15.78 9.94
CA GLY A 37 14.51 17.14 10.41
C GLY A 37 15.83 17.86 10.69
N GLY A 38 15.89 19.14 10.34
CA GLY A 38 17.12 19.91 10.16
C GLY A 38 18.14 19.83 11.31
N THR A 39 19.41 19.83 10.93
CA THR A 39 20.54 20.04 11.85
C THR A 39 21.49 21.08 11.27
N THR A 40 21.73 22.14 12.03
CA THR A 40 22.82 23.11 11.85
C THR A 40 24.14 22.46 12.27
N TYR A 41 25.13 22.41 11.37
CA TYR A 41 26.46 21.86 11.67
C TYR A 41 27.35 22.90 12.37
N PRO A 42 27.93 22.60 13.55
CA PRO A 42 28.97 23.43 14.13
C PRO A 42 30.33 23.17 13.45
N LYS A 43 31.08 24.24 13.19
CA LYS A 43 32.43 24.21 12.61
C LYS A 43 33.49 24.16 13.72
N SER A 44 34.15 23.02 13.95
CA SER A 44 35.58 22.94 14.35
C SER A 44 36.06 21.53 14.70
N GLY A 45 37.16 21.08 14.09
CA GLY A 45 38.11 20.10 14.65
C GLY A 45 37.92 18.63 14.24
N TRP A 46 38.40 18.23 13.06
CA TRP A 46 38.28 16.86 12.55
C TRP A 46 39.41 15.93 13.05
N ARG A 47 39.11 15.07 14.02
CA ARG A 47 39.77 13.76 14.12
C ARG A 47 39.07 12.83 13.12
N CYS A 48 39.80 12.30 12.15
CA CYS A 48 39.31 11.24 11.26
C CYS A 48 39.26 9.91 12.00
N THR A 49 38.30 9.74 12.90
CA THR A 49 37.82 8.40 13.23
C THR A 49 37.16 7.82 11.99
N MET A 50 37.51 6.59 11.61
CA MET A 50 36.73 5.77 10.67
C MET A 50 35.36 5.42 11.27
N ALA A 51 34.57 6.45 11.60
CA ALA A 51 33.17 6.30 11.90
C ALA A 51 32.51 5.80 10.62
N GLY A 52 32.05 4.54 10.64
CA GLY A 52 31.43 3.88 9.50
C GLY A 52 30.46 4.82 8.78
N MET A 53 30.62 4.92 7.46
CA MET A 53 29.89 5.90 6.65
C MET A 53 28.39 5.86 6.98
N PRO A 54 27.78 6.98 7.43
CA PRO A 54 26.38 7.02 7.85
C PRO A 54 25.39 6.61 6.73
N GLY A 55 25.85 6.52 5.48
CA GLY A 55 25.08 6.00 4.35
C GLY A 55 24.82 4.49 4.37
N GLN A 56 25.76 3.66 4.88
CA GLN A 56 25.64 2.21 4.69
C GLN A 56 24.55 1.58 5.57
N ARG A 57 24.48 1.98 6.85
CA ARG A 57 23.37 1.56 7.75
C ARG A 57 22.01 1.98 7.22
N ARG A 58 21.94 3.14 6.58
CA ARG A 58 20.70 3.69 5.99
C ARG A 58 20.23 2.88 4.79
N VAL A 59 21.14 2.52 3.87
CA VAL A 59 20.80 1.69 2.71
C VAL A 59 20.36 0.29 3.16
N THR A 60 21.05 -0.32 4.11
CA THR A 60 20.66 -1.63 4.66
C THR A 60 19.25 -1.58 5.29
N GLN A 61 18.95 -0.56 6.09
CA GLN A 61 17.61 -0.41 6.68
C GLN A 61 16.51 -0.22 5.63
N LEU A 62 16.79 0.52 4.56
CA LEU A 62 15.86 0.70 3.46
C LEU A 62 15.60 -0.62 2.74
N ILE A 63 16.66 -1.39 2.43
CA ILE A 63 16.53 -2.71 1.81
C ILE A 63 15.68 -3.63 2.70
N ILE A 64 15.94 -3.67 4.01
CA ILE A 64 15.17 -4.47 4.95
C ILE A 64 13.69 -4.05 4.95
N CYS A 65 13.40 -2.74 5.03
CA CYS A 65 12.01 -2.26 4.99
C CYS A 65 11.33 -2.62 3.66
N CYS A 66 12.02 -2.47 2.53
CA CYS A 66 11.49 -2.84 1.22
C CYS A 66 11.18 -4.34 1.16
N VAL A 67 12.11 -5.20 1.61
CA VAL A 67 11.91 -6.65 1.65
C VAL A 67 10.68 -6.98 2.52
N LEU A 68 10.57 -6.42 3.72
CA LEU A 68 9.45 -6.69 4.61
C LEU A 68 8.10 -6.23 4.03
N VAL A 69 8.05 -5.09 3.33
CA VAL A 69 6.83 -4.62 2.64
C VAL A 69 6.47 -5.54 1.48
N LEU A 70 7.46 -6.01 0.71
CA LEU A 70 7.24 -6.98 -0.36
C LEU A 70 6.78 -8.33 0.19
N THR A 71 7.33 -8.78 1.32
CA THR A 71 6.85 -9.97 2.04
C THR A 71 5.42 -9.78 2.51
N ALA A 72 5.09 -8.63 3.12
CA ALA A 72 3.73 -8.33 3.56
C ALA A 72 2.71 -8.38 2.41
N TYR A 73 3.07 -7.80 1.27
CA TYR A 73 2.29 -7.85 0.04
C TYR A 73 2.14 -9.29 -0.47
N GLY A 74 3.24 -10.04 -0.55
CA GLY A 74 3.26 -11.42 -1.03
C GLY A 74 2.42 -12.36 -0.17
N VAL A 75 2.52 -12.26 1.16
CA VAL A 75 1.71 -13.07 2.09
C VAL A 75 0.22 -12.83 1.89
N ARG A 76 -0.20 -11.57 1.70
CA ARG A 76 -1.61 -11.21 1.47
C ARG A 76 -2.14 -11.63 0.12
N LEU A 77 -1.28 -11.94 -0.86
CA LEU A 77 -1.71 -12.50 -2.15
C LEU A 77 -2.00 -13.99 -2.08
N ILE A 78 -1.47 -14.71 -1.08
CA ILE A 78 -1.68 -16.15 -0.96
C ILE A 78 -3.14 -16.41 -0.61
N GLY A 79 -3.88 -17.07 -1.51
CA GLY A 79 -5.30 -17.37 -1.30
C GLY A 79 -6.25 -16.19 -1.45
N LEU A 80 -5.79 -15.04 -1.97
CA LEU A 80 -6.63 -13.84 -2.12
C LEU A 80 -7.82 -14.12 -3.04
N GLY A 81 -9.04 -14.00 -2.52
CA GLY A 81 -10.28 -14.26 -3.27
C GLY A 81 -10.46 -15.72 -3.69
N ALA A 82 -9.86 -16.67 -2.96
CA ALA A 82 -10.09 -18.11 -3.16
C ALA A 82 -11.25 -18.65 -2.30
N GLU A 83 -11.57 -17.96 -1.21
CA GLU A 83 -12.67 -18.30 -0.30
C GLU A 83 -13.98 -17.65 -0.77
N SER A 84 -15.10 -18.32 -0.56
CA SER A 84 -16.42 -17.76 -0.83
C SER A 84 -16.70 -16.56 0.08
N LEU A 85 -17.29 -15.51 -0.48
CA LEU A 85 -17.63 -14.29 0.25
C LEU A 85 -18.54 -14.57 1.45
N TRP A 86 -18.28 -13.85 2.53
CA TRP A 86 -19.16 -13.80 3.69
C TRP A 86 -20.43 -13.02 3.36
N TYR A 87 -21.41 -13.07 4.27
CA TYR A 87 -22.70 -12.43 4.04
C TYR A 87 -22.58 -10.91 3.87
N ASP A 88 -21.85 -10.26 4.76
CA ASP A 88 -21.56 -8.83 4.75
C ASP A 88 -20.74 -8.41 3.53
N GLU A 89 -19.75 -9.21 3.15
CA GLU A 89 -18.97 -9.01 1.91
C GLU A 89 -19.85 -9.11 0.65
N THR A 90 -20.80 -10.04 0.64
CA THR A 90 -21.76 -10.19 -0.46
C THR A 90 -22.67 -8.97 -0.56
N VAL A 91 -23.12 -8.41 0.56
CA VAL A 91 -23.91 -7.17 0.61
C VAL A 91 -23.07 -6.00 0.09
N SER A 92 -21.81 -5.89 0.51
CA SER A 92 -20.87 -4.89 0.00
C SER A 92 -20.69 -4.98 -1.51
N ALA A 93 -20.45 -6.18 -2.03
CA ALA A 93 -20.30 -6.43 -3.47
C ALA A 93 -21.59 -6.14 -4.26
N TYR A 94 -22.75 -6.44 -3.69
CA TYR A 94 -24.05 -6.14 -4.27
C TYR A 94 -24.30 -4.63 -4.36
N LEU A 95 -24.10 -3.91 -3.25
CA LEU A 95 -24.29 -2.45 -3.20
C LEU A 95 -23.31 -1.73 -4.14
N ALA A 96 -22.06 -2.17 -4.19
CA ALA A 96 -21.05 -1.63 -5.12
C ALA A 96 -21.44 -1.76 -6.60
N ARG A 97 -22.36 -2.65 -6.97
CA ARG A 97 -22.86 -2.80 -8.35
C ARG A 97 -24.07 -1.93 -8.66
N GLN A 98 -24.73 -1.35 -7.66
CA GLN A 98 -25.89 -0.48 -7.85
C GLN A 98 -25.48 0.88 -8.43
N ASP A 99 -26.45 1.58 -9.01
CA ASP A 99 -26.29 2.98 -9.37
C ASP A 99 -26.04 3.83 -8.13
N VAL A 100 -25.16 4.84 -8.24
CA VAL A 100 -24.77 5.69 -7.10
C VAL A 100 -25.96 6.30 -6.37
N PRO A 101 -27.00 6.86 -7.03
CA PRO A 101 -28.18 7.36 -6.32
C PRO A 101 -28.95 6.27 -5.57
N ALA A 102 -29.07 5.07 -6.14
CA ALA A 102 -29.76 3.95 -5.53
C ALA A 102 -28.99 3.42 -4.30
N MET A 103 -27.67 3.32 -4.40
CA MET A 103 -26.79 2.97 -3.29
C MET A 103 -26.88 3.98 -2.14
N ILE A 104 -26.85 5.29 -2.45
CA ILE A 104 -27.00 6.34 -1.43
C ILE A 104 -28.39 6.26 -0.78
N ALA A 105 -29.45 6.07 -1.56
CA ALA A 105 -30.79 5.91 -1.03
C ALA A 105 -30.95 4.66 -0.14
N HIS A 106 -30.26 3.57 -0.48
CA HIS A 106 -30.23 2.34 0.31
C HIS A 106 -29.48 2.56 1.64
N THR A 107 -28.24 3.05 1.57
CA THR A 107 -27.37 3.27 2.74
C THR A 107 -27.87 4.38 3.67
N ALA A 108 -28.67 5.33 3.18
CA ALA A 108 -29.33 6.33 4.02
C ALA A 108 -30.32 5.74 5.03
N ARG A 109 -30.74 4.48 4.85
CA ARG A 109 -31.61 3.73 5.77
C ARG A 109 -30.86 2.60 6.50
N ASP A 110 -29.56 2.50 6.30
CA ASP A 110 -28.67 1.49 6.88
C ASP A 110 -27.86 2.12 8.04
N ILE A 111 -27.20 1.30 8.83
CA ILE A 111 -26.23 1.74 9.85
C ILE A 111 -24.87 2.09 9.21
N HIS A 112 -24.60 1.62 7.99
CA HIS A 112 -23.33 1.83 7.29
C HIS A 112 -23.39 3.00 6.29
N PRO A 113 -22.60 4.08 6.51
CA PRO A 113 -22.53 5.20 5.57
C PRO A 113 -21.99 4.78 4.19
N PRO A 114 -22.33 5.50 3.10
CA PRO A 114 -22.03 5.11 1.73
C PRO A 114 -20.53 5.12 1.35
N GLY A 115 -19.65 5.68 2.20
CA GLY A 115 -18.27 5.98 1.84
C GLY A 115 -17.49 4.77 1.33
N TYR A 116 -17.59 3.64 2.02
CA TYR A 116 -16.92 2.41 1.61
C TYR A 116 -17.46 1.88 0.26
N TYR A 117 -18.78 1.79 0.13
CA TYR A 117 -19.43 1.28 -1.09
C TYR A 117 -19.15 2.17 -2.32
N LEU A 118 -19.01 3.48 -2.14
CA LEU A 118 -18.63 4.41 -3.21
C LEU A 118 -17.21 4.17 -3.71
N LEU A 119 -16.27 3.92 -2.80
CA LEU A 119 -14.90 3.57 -3.17
C LEU A 119 -14.85 2.22 -3.88
N LEU A 120 -15.56 1.23 -3.36
CA LEU A 120 -15.66 -0.10 -3.96
C LEU A 120 -16.36 -0.05 -5.34
N HIS A 121 -17.36 0.81 -5.52
CA HIS A 121 -17.99 1.07 -6.82
C HIS A 121 -16.99 1.61 -7.83
N ALA A 122 -16.24 2.66 -7.47
CA ALA A 122 -15.22 3.22 -8.36
C ALA A 122 -14.14 2.18 -8.70
N TRP A 123 -13.74 1.37 -7.72
CA TRP A 123 -12.77 0.30 -7.91
C TRP A 123 -13.27 -0.80 -8.86
N THR A 124 -14.50 -1.27 -8.70
CA THR A 124 -15.06 -2.33 -9.56
C THR A 124 -15.18 -1.90 -11.03
N ARG A 125 -15.35 -0.60 -11.31
CA ARG A 125 -15.33 -0.07 -12.69
C ARG A 125 -13.96 -0.19 -13.36
N VAL A 126 -12.87 -0.19 -12.60
CA VAL A 126 -11.50 -0.25 -13.15
C VAL A 126 -10.87 -1.62 -13.06
N ALA A 127 -11.10 -2.35 -11.96
CA ALA A 127 -10.48 -3.64 -11.66
C ALA A 127 -11.40 -4.84 -11.97
N GLY A 128 -12.70 -4.59 -12.14
CA GLY A 128 -13.73 -5.63 -12.27
C GLY A 128 -14.35 -6.03 -10.93
N SER A 129 -15.28 -6.98 -10.98
CA SER A 129 -16.11 -7.39 -9.85
C SER A 129 -15.91 -8.85 -9.44
N SER A 130 -14.76 -9.44 -9.75
CA SER A 130 -14.38 -10.77 -9.25
C SER A 130 -14.02 -10.69 -7.77
N GLU A 131 -14.13 -11.80 -7.05
CA GLU A 131 -13.75 -11.89 -5.63
C GLU A 131 -12.30 -11.46 -5.41
N PHE A 132 -11.39 -11.90 -6.29
CA PHE A 132 -10.01 -11.42 -6.29
C PHE A 132 -9.92 -9.89 -6.41
N ALA A 133 -10.67 -9.28 -7.33
CA ALA A 133 -10.61 -7.83 -7.53
C ALA A 133 -11.15 -7.08 -6.31
N LEU A 134 -12.23 -7.57 -5.72
CA LEU A 134 -12.82 -7.01 -4.51
C LEU A 134 -11.85 -7.14 -3.32
N ALA A 135 -11.31 -8.31 -3.06
CA ALA A 135 -10.35 -8.54 -1.97
C ALA A 135 -9.04 -7.76 -2.17
N PHE A 136 -8.62 -7.56 -3.42
CA PHE A 136 -7.46 -6.72 -3.72
C PHE A 136 -7.66 -5.26 -3.30
N PHE A 137 -8.90 -4.76 -3.28
CA PHE A 137 -9.20 -3.42 -2.79
C PHE A 137 -8.77 -3.26 -1.32
N SER A 138 -9.07 -4.25 -0.48
CA SER A 138 -8.74 -4.29 0.95
C SER A 138 -7.27 -4.61 1.22
N LEU A 139 -6.60 -5.34 0.31
CA LEU A 139 -5.17 -5.62 0.41
C LEU A 139 -4.33 -4.34 0.43
N VAL A 140 -4.70 -3.35 -0.39
CA VAL A 140 -3.97 -2.07 -0.53
C VAL A 140 -3.86 -1.31 0.81
N PRO A 141 -4.96 -0.98 1.52
CA PRO A 141 -4.88 -0.35 2.83
C PRO A 141 -4.22 -1.27 3.86
N GLY A 142 -4.36 -2.60 3.76
CA GLY A 142 -3.65 -3.56 4.61
C GLY A 142 -2.12 -3.41 4.53
N VAL A 143 -1.57 -3.34 3.33
CA VAL A 143 -0.12 -3.09 3.11
C VAL A 143 0.26 -1.66 3.52
N LEU A 144 -0.62 -0.68 3.30
CA LEU A 144 -0.38 0.69 3.74
C LEU A 144 -0.23 0.79 5.27
N VAL A 145 -1.03 0.03 6.03
CA VAL A 145 -0.92 -0.04 7.51
C VAL A 145 0.46 -0.53 7.94
N VAL A 146 1.05 -1.51 7.24
CA VAL A 146 2.42 -2.00 7.52
C VAL A 146 3.45 -0.86 7.39
N VAL A 147 3.36 -0.11 6.29
CA VAL A 147 4.26 1.03 6.00
C VAL A 147 4.08 2.16 7.01
N LEU A 148 2.83 2.54 7.30
CA LEU A 148 2.50 3.61 8.24
C LEU A 148 2.92 3.26 9.66
N THR A 149 2.77 2.00 10.08
CA THR A 149 3.22 1.55 11.40
C THR A 149 4.73 1.70 11.54
N GLY A 150 5.51 1.28 10.53
CA GLY A 150 6.95 1.50 10.51
C GLY A 150 7.32 3.00 10.58
N ARG A 151 6.57 3.86 9.87
CA ARG A 151 6.79 5.32 9.89
C ARG A 151 6.50 5.94 11.26
N VAL A 152 5.43 5.53 11.91
CA VAL A 152 5.06 5.98 13.27
C VAL A 152 6.10 5.52 14.28
N ALA A 153 6.44 4.22 14.28
CA ALA A 153 7.46 3.67 15.17
C ALA A 153 8.83 4.34 14.98
N ARG A 154 9.19 4.70 13.74
CA ARG A 154 10.41 5.46 13.47
C ARG A 154 10.39 6.85 14.12
N ARG A 155 9.27 7.55 14.04
CA ARG A 155 9.13 8.91 14.58
C ARG A 155 9.11 8.94 16.11
N LEU A 156 8.51 7.93 16.73
CA LEU A 156 8.31 7.90 18.18
C LEU A 156 9.48 7.26 18.94
N VAL A 157 10.08 6.21 18.39
CA VAL A 157 11.07 5.38 19.12
C VAL A 157 12.41 5.32 18.39
N GLY A 158 12.39 5.22 17.06
CA GLY A 158 13.59 5.30 16.24
C GLY A 158 13.71 4.21 15.17
N PRO A 159 14.83 4.19 14.41
CA PRO A 159 14.97 3.34 13.22
C PRO A 159 14.90 1.84 13.48
N SER A 160 15.46 1.35 14.60
CA SER A 160 15.43 -0.08 14.93
C SER A 160 14.02 -0.54 15.29
N ALA A 161 13.30 0.26 16.09
CA ALA A 161 11.90 -0.02 16.44
C ALA A 161 10.99 0.01 15.20
N ALA A 162 11.28 0.86 14.22
CA ALA A 162 10.56 0.90 12.95
C ALA A 162 10.61 -0.43 12.20
N VAL A 163 11.81 -1.02 12.08
CA VAL A 163 12.01 -2.31 11.41
C VAL A 163 11.28 -3.43 12.15
N MET A 164 11.36 -3.44 13.50
CA MET A 164 10.67 -4.45 14.32
C MET A 164 9.15 -4.33 14.20
N ALA A 165 8.60 -3.12 14.35
CA ALA A 165 7.16 -2.88 14.26
C ALA A 165 6.62 -3.23 12.86
N LEU A 166 7.33 -2.84 11.80
CA LEU A 166 6.98 -3.19 10.44
C LEU A 166 7.01 -4.72 10.24
N GLY A 167 8.04 -5.40 10.74
CA GLY A 167 8.15 -6.86 10.69
C GLY A 167 6.99 -7.57 11.39
N PHE A 168 6.60 -7.14 12.60
CA PHE A 168 5.47 -7.73 13.32
C PHE A 168 4.14 -7.54 12.61
N VAL A 169 3.87 -6.34 12.07
CA VAL A 169 2.61 -6.08 11.34
C VAL A 169 2.59 -6.75 9.97
N ALA A 170 3.74 -6.89 9.31
CA ALA A 170 3.87 -7.57 8.02
C ALA A 170 3.35 -9.01 8.06
N VAL A 171 3.63 -9.73 9.15
CA VAL A 171 3.26 -11.15 9.34
C VAL A 171 2.13 -11.37 10.35
N SER A 172 1.51 -10.30 10.85
CA SER A 172 0.41 -10.41 11.81
C SER A 172 -0.79 -11.15 11.18
N PRO A 173 -1.22 -12.29 11.73
CA PRO A 173 -2.30 -13.08 11.13
C PRO A 173 -3.61 -12.30 11.06
N PHE A 174 -3.89 -11.48 12.08
CA PHE A 174 -5.07 -10.61 12.11
C PHE A 174 -5.03 -9.59 10.98
N ASN A 175 -3.90 -8.90 10.80
CA ASN A 175 -3.80 -7.90 9.72
C ASN A 175 -3.88 -8.57 8.35
N VAL A 176 -3.27 -9.74 8.16
CA VAL A 176 -3.36 -10.51 6.91
C VAL A 176 -4.81 -10.87 6.62
N TRP A 177 -5.53 -11.44 7.59
CA TRP A 177 -6.92 -11.87 7.46
C TRP A 177 -7.83 -10.72 6.97
N TYR A 178 -7.86 -9.59 7.68
CA TYR A 178 -8.67 -8.42 7.28
C TYR A 178 -8.19 -7.73 6.00
N SER A 179 -6.95 -7.98 5.57
CA SER A 179 -6.46 -7.48 4.27
C SER A 179 -6.95 -8.32 3.10
N GLN A 180 -7.55 -9.49 3.35
CA GLN A 180 -8.03 -10.41 2.33
C GLN A 180 -9.56 -10.46 2.24
N GLU A 181 -10.26 -9.87 3.21
CA GLU A 181 -11.72 -9.69 3.21
C GLU A 181 -12.19 -8.55 2.29
N VAL A 182 -13.49 -8.52 1.97
CA VAL A 182 -14.15 -7.51 1.12
C VAL A 182 -14.97 -6.52 1.94
#